data_AF-A0A963INI0-F1
#
_entry.id   AF-A0A963INI0-F1
#
_cell.length_a   1.000
_cell.length_b   1.000
_cell.length_c   1.000
_cell.angle_alpha   90.00
_cell.angle_beta   90.00
_cell.angle_gamma   90.00
#
_symmetry.space_group_name_H-M   'P 1'
#
loop_
_entity.id
_entity.type
_entity.pdbx_description
1 polymer ?
#
loop_
_entity_poly.entity_id
_entity_poly.type
_entity_poly.pdbx_seq_one_letter_code
_entity_poly.pdbx_strand_id
1 'polypeptide(L)' 'MSTNTRSPLKDKPLRLPGQSLDEERRKLFEDKLEMPVLAALLIASMAAMECWRHYAKQPPSP' A
#
# COMPACT_ATOMS: atom_id res chain seq x y z
N MET A 1 -9.01 -4.71 -40.55
CA MET A 1 -8.89 -3.45 -39.79
C MET A 1 -10.00 -2.52 -40.27
N SER A 2 -11.08 -2.39 -39.49
CA SER A 2 -12.20 -1.49 -39.82
C SER A 2 -11.79 -0.06 -39.49
N THR A 3 -11.60 0.77 -40.51
CA THR A 3 -11.36 2.20 -40.40
C THR A 3 -12.67 2.89 -40.01
N ASN A 4 -12.99 2.82 -38.73
CA ASN A 4 -14.20 3.40 -38.15
C ASN A 4 -14.08 4.94 -38.18
N THR A 5 -14.84 5.59 -39.06
CA THR A 5 -14.91 7.05 -39.25
C THR A 5 -15.65 7.75 -38.11
N ARG A 6 -15.50 7.28 -36.87
CA ARG A 6 -16.08 7.90 -35.68
C ARG A 6 -15.06 8.89 -35.11
N SER A 7 -15.49 10.13 -34.87
CA SER A 7 -14.60 11.12 -34.29
C SER A 7 -14.23 10.70 -32.84
N PRO A 8 -12.94 10.76 -32.45
CA PRO A 8 -12.49 10.41 -31.09
C PRO A 8 -13.18 11.21 -29.97
N LEU A 9 -13.82 12.32 -30.34
CA LEU A 9 -14.61 13.19 -29.46
C LEU A 9 -15.91 12.53 -28.95
N LYS A 10 -16.39 11.46 -29.60
CA LYS A 10 -17.62 10.75 -29.20
C LYS A 10 -17.36 9.45 -28.44
N ASP A 11 -16.09 9.06 -28.30
CA ASP A 11 -15.71 7.86 -27.55
C ASP A 11 -15.53 8.18 -26.07
N LYS A 12 -15.55 7.15 -25.23
CA LYS A 12 -15.37 7.31 -23.78
C LYS A 12 -14.02 7.98 -23.51
N PRO A 13 -13.96 8.92 -22.54
CA PRO A 13 -12.73 9.61 -22.25
C PRO A 13 -11.67 8.61 -21.76
N LEU A 14 -10.42 8.81 -22.18
CA LEU A 14 -9.28 7.98 -21.79
C LEU A 14 -9.08 7.97 -20.26
N ARG A 15 -9.44 9.07 -19.60
CA ARG A 15 -9.41 9.22 -18.14
C ARG A 15 -10.74 9.68 -17.62
N LEU A 16 -11.12 9.13 -16.47
CA LEU A 16 -12.29 9.60 -15.73
C LEU A 16 -11.96 10.93 -15.02
N PRO A 17 -12.95 11.82 -14.84
CA PRO A 17 -12.77 12.99 -13.99
C PRO A 17 -12.38 12.54 -12.58
N GLY A 18 -11.32 13.13 -12.02
CA GLY A 18 -10.80 12.79 -10.68
C GLY A 18 -9.73 11.69 -10.66
N GLN A 19 -9.51 10.95 -11.74
CA GLN A 19 -8.55 9.85 -11.80
C GLN A 19 -7.12 10.27 -11.43
N SER A 20 -6.69 11.48 -11.81
CA SER A 20 -5.36 12.00 -11.50
C SER A 20 -5.12 12.15 -9.99
N LEU A 21 -6.14 12.60 -9.25
CA LEU A 21 -6.04 12.81 -7.80
C LEU A 21 -6.04 11.47 -7.05
N ASP A 22 -6.83 10.50 -7.51
CA ASP A 22 -6.80 9.15 -6.94
C ASP A 22 -5.46 8.46 -7.19
N GLU A 23 -4.89 8.61 -8.40
CA GLU A 23 -3.54 8.13 -8.73
C GLU A 23 -2.47 8.78 -7.84
N GLU A 24 -2.52 10.10 -7.63
CA GLU A 24 -1.59 10.81 -6.75
C GLU A 24 -1.70 10.37 -5.29
N ARG A 25 -2.92 10.20 -4.76
CA ARG A 25 -3.12 9.73 -3.39
C ARG A 25 -2.55 8.33 -3.22
N ARG A 26 -2.81 7.45 -4.18
CA ARG A 26 -2.30 6.08 -4.16
C ARG A 26 -0.78 6.05 -4.20
N LYS A 27 -0.18 6.85 -5.08
CA LYS A 27 1.27 7.01 -5.18
C LYS A 27 1.89 7.53 -3.89
N LEU A 28 1.23 8.44 -3.18
CA LEU A 28 1.70 8.91 -1.87
C LEU A 28 1.77 7.76 -0.84
N PHE A 29 0.76 6.89 -0.81
CA PHE A 29 0.75 5.73 0.08
C PHE A 29 1.83 4.71 -0.29
N GLU A 30 1.92 4.34 -1.57
CA GLU A 30 2.87 3.36 -2.08
C GLU A 30 4.33 3.85 -1.92
N ASP A 31 4.64 5.08 -2.33
CA ASP A 31 6.02 5.59 -2.34
C ASP A 31 6.52 6.02 -0.96
N LYS A 32 5.65 6.59 -0.12
CA LYS A 32 6.10 7.26 1.12
C LYS A 32 5.68 6.56 2.40
N LEU A 33 4.67 5.71 2.37
CA LEU A 33 4.01 5.23 3.58
C LEU A 33 4.16 3.72 3.74
N GLU A 34 4.06 2.96 2.65
CA GLU A 34 4.11 1.50 2.66
C GLU A 34 5.39 0.95 3.31
N MET A 35 6.55 1.27 2.75
CA MET A 35 7.83 0.77 3.26
C MET A 35 8.15 1.18 4.71
N PRO A 36 8.05 2.46 5.11
CA PRO A 36 8.35 2.83 6.49
C PRO A 36 7.35 2.23 7.48
N VAL A 37 6.07 2.09 7.12
CA VAL A 37 5.08 1.43 8.00
C VAL A 37 5.36 -0.05 8.15
N LEU A 38 5.71 -0.76 7.07
CA LEU A 38 6.08 -2.18 7.14
C LEU A 38 7.32 -2.39 8.01
N ALA A 39 8.35 -1.55 7.85
CA ALA A 39 9.55 -1.60 8.68
C ALA A 39 9.23 -1.32 10.16
N ALA A 40 8.42 -0.30 10.44
CA ALA A 40 7.99 0.02 11.80
C ALA A 40 7.18 -1.12 12.43
N LEU A 41 6.27 -1.75 11.68
CA LEU A 41 5.47 -2.89 12.14
C LEU A 41 6.35 -4.11 12.45
N LEU A 42 7.35 -4.40 11.62
CA LEU A 42 8.29 -5.48 11.88
C LEU A 42 9.03 -5.26 13.20
N ILE A 43 9.62 -4.07 13.39
CA ILE A 43 10.35 -3.73 14.62
C ILE A 43 9.41 -3.76 15.83
N ALA A 44 8.20 -3.19 15.70
CA ALA A 44 7.20 -3.20 16.76
C ALA A 44 6.78 -4.62 17.14
N SER A 45 6.63 -5.53 16.18
CA SER A 45 6.30 -6.93 16.46
C SER A 45 7.42 -7.65 17.21
N MET A 46 8.68 -7.39 16.86
CA MET A 46 9.83 -7.94 17.57
C MET A 46 9.91 -7.43 19.01
N ALA A 47 9.73 -6.12 19.19
CA ALA A 47 9.67 -5.50 20.51
C ALA A 47 8.51 -6.06 21.35
N ALA A 48 7.34 -6.27 20.74
CA ALA A 48 6.18 -6.86 21.41
C ALA A 48 6.47 -8.30 21.87
N MET A 49 7.10 -9.13 21.02
CA MET A 49 7.51 -10.49 21.38
C MET A 49 8.52 -10.49 22.52
N GLU A 50 9.49 -9.59 22.48
CA GLU A 50 10.52 -9.48 23.52
C GLU A 50 9.93 -9.02 24.86
N CYS A 51 9.08 -7.99 24.83
CA CYS A 51 8.32 -7.57 26.00
C CYS A 51 7.48 -8.74 26.54
N TRP A 52 6.74 -9.43 25.69
CA TRP A 52 5.95 -10.59 26.08
C TRP A 52 6.80 -11.66 26.75
N ARG A 53 7.95 -12.03 26.16
CA ARG A 53 8.90 -12.99 26.72
C ARG A 53 9.41 -12.55 28.09
N HIS A 54 9.73 -11.27 28.25
CA HIS A 54 10.18 -10.72 29.53
C HIS A 54 9.12 -10.87 30.62
N TYR A 55 7.84 -10.60 30.30
CA TYR A 55 6.74 -10.74 31.26
C TYR A 55 6.32 -12.19 31.49
N ALA A 56 6.42 -13.07 30.49
CA ALA A 56 5.91 -14.44 30.55
C ALA A 56 6.75 -15.41 31.40
N LYS A 57 7.91 -14.99 31.94
CA LYS A 57 8.81 -15.77 32.82
C LYS A 57 8.84 -17.27 32.47
N GLN A 58 9.15 -17.60 31.22
CA GLN A 58 9.17 -19.00 30.81
C GLN A 58 10.28 -19.76 31.54
N PRO A 59 10.00 -20.96 32.08
CA PRO A 59 11.03 -21.78 32.68
C PRO A 59 12.07 -22.19 31.62
N PRO A 60 13.34 -22.36 31.99
CA PRO A 60 14.37 -22.81 31.06
C PRO A 60 13.97 -24.18 30.50
N SER A 61 13.89 -24.29 29.17
CA SER A 61 13.75 -25.58 28.49
C SER A 61 15.12 -26.25 28.43
N PRO A 62 15.22 -27.55 28.76
CA PRO A 62 16.45 -28.33 28.55
C PRO A 62 16.82 -28.43 27.07
#